data_AF-A0A382UG98-F1
#
_entry.id   AF-A0A382UG98-F1
#
_cell.length_a   1.000
_cell.length_b   1.000
_cell.length_c   1.000
_cell.angle_alpha   90.00
_cell.angle_beta   90.00
_cell.angle_gamma   90.00
#
_symmetry.space_group_name_H-M   'P 1'
#
loop_
_entity.id
_entity.type
_entity.pdbx_description
1 polymer ?
#
loop_
_entity_poly.entity_id
_entity_poly.type
_entity_poly.pdbx_seq_one_letter_code
_entity_poly.pdbx_strand_id
1 'polypeptide(L)'
;MSRSIYRRMGQLMYHYWPYIIISSVSAIVFVLLNSTAMWLVASLINNVLSDFDKIVQSQMEWAANPALTMNEKLKYWTNILILRETPAESLKVLCITLLGVFFTKNIFLYIKNILLRIVELKLVKNIRDRLYQ
;
A
#
# COMPACT_ATOMS: atom_id res chain seq x y z
N MET A 1 39.14 -21.15 6.54
CA MET A 1 37.95 -20.57 7.21
C MET A 1 36.84 -20.41 6.17
N SER A 2 35.91 -21.37 6.10
CA SER A 2 34.86 -21.43 5.08
C SER A 2 33.85 -20.29 5.30
N ARG A 3 33.95 -19.19 4.55
CA ARG A 3 32.88 -18.18 4.54
C ARG A 3 31.64 -18.86 3.97
N SER A 4 30.55 -18.88 4.75
CA SER A 4 29.27 -19.47 4.32
C SER A 4 28.88 -18.93 2.95
N ILE A 5 28.38 -19.81 2.09
CA ILE A 5 28.00 -19.51 0.70
C ILE A 5 27.06 -18.29 0.65
N TYR A 6 26.16 -18.18 1.62
CA TYR A 6 25.26 -17.04 1.83
C TYR A 6 26.00 -15.71 2.01
N ARG A 7 27.11 -15.69 2.77
CA ARG A 7 27.90 -14.48 2.99
C ARG A 7 28.68 -14.07 1.73
N ARG A 8 29.06 -15.03 0.88
CA ARG A 8 29.66 -14.76 -0.45
C ARG A 8 28.61 -14.24 -1.44
N MET A 9 27.41 -14.82 -1.48
CA MET A 9 26.30 -14.30 -2.30
C MET A 9 25.90 -12.87 -1.88
N GLY A 10 25.83 -12.60 -0.57
CA GLY A 10 25.55 -11.26 -0.05
C GLY A 10 26.59 -10.20 -0.46
N GLN A 11 27.87 -10.57 -0.53
CA GLN A 11 28.93 -9.67 -1.02
C GLN A 11 28.83 -9.37 -2.52
N LEU A 12 28.34 -10.31 -3.33
CA LEU A 12 28.04 -10.08 -4.76
C LEU A 12 26.80 -9.21 -4.96
N MET A 13 25.77 -9.38 -4.13
CA MET A 13 24.56 -8.54 -4.15
C MET A 13 24.80 -7.11 -3.65
N TYR A 14 25.82 -6.88 -2.81
CA TYR A 14 26.10 -5.56 -2.21
C TYR A 14 26.33 -4.46 -3.27
N HIS A 15 26.86 -4.81 -4.44
CA HIS A 15 27.04 -3.86 -5.55
C HIS A 15 25.70 -3.35 -6.13
N TYR A 16 24.61 -4.11 -5.96
CA TYR A 16 23.25 -3.78 -6.44
C TYR A 16 22.30 -3.37 -5.31
N TRP A 17 22.82 -3.10 -4.11
CA TRP A 17 22.04 -2.77 -2.92
C TRP A 17 21.02 -1.62 -3.09
N PRO A 18 21.29 -0.51 -3.82
CA PRO A 18 20.28 0.55 -3.98
C PRO A 18 19.04 0.06 -4.76
N TYR A 19 19.21 -0.77 -5.79
CA TYR A 19 18.08 -1.33 -6.55
C TYR A 19 17.25 -2.31 -5.70
N ILE A 20 17.92 -3.10 -4.86
CA ILE A 20 17.26 -4.02 -3.94
C ILE A 20 16.48 -3.25 -2.87
N ILE A 21 17.04 -2.18 -2.31
CA ILE A 21 16.34 -1.34 -1.33
C ILE A 21 15.11 -0.68 -1.95
N ILE A 22 15.24 -0.06 -3.13
CA ILE A 22 14.11 0.60 -3.81
C ILE A 22 12.99 -0.43 -4.12
N SER A 23 13.37 -1.64 -4.55
CA SER A 23 12.43 -2.74 -4.75
C SER A 23 11.74 -3.15 -3.44
N SER A 24 12.48 -3.33 -2.36
CA SER A 24 11.93 -3.71 -1.06
C SER A 24 10.98 -2.65 -0.50
N VAL A 25 11.33 -1.36 -0.62
CA VAL A 25 10.44 -0.25 -0.24
C VAL A 25 9.17 -0.27 -1.08
N SER A 26 9.28 -0.45 -2.40
CA SER A 26 8.13 -0.58 -3.30
C SER A 26 7.24 -1.77 -2.94
N ALA A 27 7.82 -2.87 -2.47
CA ALA A 27 7.10 -4.05 -2.00
C ALA A 27 6.28 -3.76 -0.73
N ILE A 28 6.87 -3.05 0.22
CA ILE A 28 6.18 -2.64 1.46
C ILE A 28 5.00 -1.72 1.12
N VAL A 29 5.22 -0.71 0.29
CA VAL A 29 4.17 0.21 -0.16
C VAL A 29 3.05 -0.55 -0.87
N PHE A 30 3.39 -1.51 -1.74
CA PHE A 30 2.41 -2.38 -2.39
C PHE A 30 1.55 -3.16 -1.39
N VAL A 31 2.15 -3.77 -0.38
CA VAL A 31 1.42 -4.55 0.64
C VAL A 31 0.49 -3.63 1.43
N LEU A 32 0.95 -2.46 1.85
CA LEU A 32 0.14 -1.48 2.57
C LEU A 32 -1.08 -1.05 1.74
N LEU A 33 -0.86 -0.66 0.48
CA LEU A 33 -1.94 -0.29 -0.44
C LEU A 33 -2.92 -1.44 -0.67
N ASN A 34 -2.45 -2.69 -0.68
CA ASN A 34 -3.32 -3.86 -0.84
C ASN A 34 -4.21 -4.08 0.39
N SER A 35 -3.65 -3.94 1.59
CA SER A 35 -4.42 -3.97 2.85
C SER A 35 -5.43 -2.83 2.93
N THR A 36 -5.04 -1.61 2.55
CA THR A 36 -5.95 -0.46 2.49
C THR A 36 -7.07 -0.69 1.48
N ALA A 37 -6.79 -1.28 0.32
CA ALA A 37 -7.81 -1.61 -0.67
C ALA A 37 -8.85 -2.61 -0.11
N MET A 38 -8.39 -3.65 0.59
CA MET A 38 -9.30 -4.61 1.25
C MET A 38 -10.16 -3.95 2.33
N TRP A 39 -9.56 -3.05 3.12
CA TRP A 39 -10.29 -2.30 4.14
C TRP A 39 -11.33 -1.34 3.54
N LEU A 40 -11.00 -0.66 2.44
CA LEU A 40 -11.93 0.21 1.72
C LEU A 40 -13.13 -0.57 1.15
N VAL A 41 -12.91 -1.77 0.61
CA VAL A 41 -13.99 -2.66 0.14
C VAL A 41 -14.90 -3.05 1.30
N ALA A 42 -14.33 -3.42 2.46
CA ALA A 42 -15.12 -3.77 3.64
C ALA A 42 -15.96 -2.59 4.14
N SER A 43 -15.39 -1.37 4.13
CA SER A 43 -16.13 -0.15 4.47
C SER A 43 -17.27 0.11 3.46
N LEU A 44 -17.02 -0.04 2.16
CA LEU A 44 -18.06 0.13 1.13
C LEU A 44 -19.26 -0.80 1.38
N ILE A 45 -19.00 -2.08 1.63
CA ILE A 45 -20.04 -3.12 1.82
C ILE A 45 -20.82 -2.91 3.11
N ASN A 46 -20.13 -2.71 4.24
CA ASN A 46 -20.78 -2.68 5.54
C ASN A 46 -21.36 -1.30 5.86
N ASN A 47 -20.64 -0.23 5.54
CA ASN A 47 -20.95 1.10 6.04
C ASN A 47 -21.78 1.94 5.05
N VAL A 48 -21.54 1.79 3.75
CA VAL A 48 -22.24 2.61 2.74
C VAL A 48 -23.43 1.88 2.12
N LEU A 49 -23.32 0.56 1.91
CA LEU A 49 -24.41 -0.24 1.33
C LEU A 49 -25.46 -0.67 2.37
N SER A 50 -25.11 -0.79 3.66
CA SER A 50 -26.01 -1.39 4.67
C SER A 50 -26.45 -0.44 5.80
N ASP A 51 -25.61 0.50 6.25
CA ASP A 51 -25.86 1.30 7.48
C ASP A 51 -25.56 2.80 7.32
N PHE A 52 -25.81 3.39 6.14
CA PHE A 52 -25.46 4.78 5.83
C PHE A 52 -26.07 5.80 6.80
N ASP A 53 -27.34 5.63 7.18
CA ASP A 53 -28.06 6.54 8.07
C ASP A 53 -27.47 6.60 9.50
N LYS A 54 -26.90 5.49 10.00
CA LYS A 54 -26.24 5.45 11.31
C LYS A 54 -24.91 6.22 11.33
N ILE A 55 -24.23 6.31 10.19
CA ILE A 55 -22.98 7.07 10.05
C ILE A 55 -23.26 8.57 10.02
N VAL A 56 -24.34 8.99 9.34
CA VAL A 56 -24.78 10.39 9.34
C VAL A 56 -25.18 10.82 10.77
N GLN A 57 -25.95 10.01 11.49
CA GLN A 57 -26.34 10.32 12.88
C GLN A 57 -25.15 10.41 13.84
N SER A 58 -24.23 9.44 13.83
CA SER A 58 -23.04 9.48 14.69
C SER A 58 -22.10 10.65 14.36
N GLN A 59 -22.08 11.10 13.10
CA GLN A 59 -21.33 12.29 12.71
C GLN A 59 -21.95 13.59 13.24
N MET A 60 -23.29 13.72 13.27
CA MET A 60 -23.94 14.89 13.88
C MET A 60 -23.68 14.96 15.39
N GLU A 61 -23.62 13.81 16.07
CA GLU A 61 -23.27 13.74 17.50
C GLU A 61 -21.80 14.09 17.76
N TRP A 62 -20.87 13.66 16.90
CA TRP A 62 -19.45 13.99 17.03
C TRP A 62 -19.13 15.45 16.65
N ALA A 63 -19.89 16.05 15.75
CA ALA A 63 -19.75 17.47 15.40
C ALA A 63 -20.20 18.41 16.54
N ALA A 64 -21.09 17.94 17.42
CA ALA A 64 -21.63 18.72 18.53
C ALA A 64 -20.75 18.71 19.80
N ASN A 65 -19.68 17.90 19.85
CA ASN A 65 -18.89 17.71 21.07
C ASN A 65 -17.39 18.08 20.86
N PRO A 66 -16.89 19.18 21.46
CA PRO A 66 -15.55 19.70 21.19
C PRO A 66 -14.40 18.99 21.94
N ALA A 67 -14.70 17.97 22.77
CA ALA A 67 -13.71 17.21 23.53
C ALA A 67 -13.41 15.86 22.86
N LEU A 68 -12.75 15.88 21.69
CA LEU A 68 -12.47 14.66 20.90
C LEU A 68 -11.16 13.99 21.31
N THR A 69 -11.23 12.70 21.61
CA THR A 69 -10.12 11.75 21.84
C THR A 69 -9.36 11.47 20.52
N MET A 70 -8.09 11.06 20.57
CA MET A 70 -7.27 10.78 19.36
C MET A 70 -7.94 9.82 18.34
N ASN A 71 -8.71 8.85 18.83
CA ASN A 71 -9.50 7.93 18.00
C ASN A 71 -10.65 8.63 17.25
N GLU A 72 -11.24 9.66 17.84
CA GLU A 72 -12.37 10.39 17.28
C GLU A 72 -11.89 11.42 16.25
N LYS A 73 -10.68 11.97 16.42
CA LYS A 73 -9.99 12.76 15.39
C LYS A 73 -9.70 11.95 14.12
N LEU A 74 -9.29 10.68 14.28
CA LEU A 74 -9.07 9.77 13.15
C LEU A 74 -10.39 9.48 12.41
N LYS A 75 -11.48 9.27 13.16
CA LYS A 75 -12.84 9.10 12.61
C LYS A 75 -13.35 10.36 11.90
N TYR A 76 -13.12 11.55 12.46
CA TYR A 76 -13.52 12.83 11.87
C TYR A 76 -12.80 13.12 10.55
N TRP A 77 -11.49 12.88 10.48
CA TRP A 77 -10.73 12.99 9.24
C TRP A 77 -11.18 11.98 8.18
N THR A 78 -11.52 10.76 8.60
CA THR A 78 -12.06 9.72 7.72
C THR A 78 -13.46 10.11 7.19
N ASN A 79 -14.30 10.71 8.04
CA ASN A 79 -15.64 11.17 7.66
C ASN A 79 -15.63 12.39 6.75
N ILE A 80 -14.72 13.36 6.92
CA ILE A 80 -14.59 14.49 5.98
C ILE A 80 -14.17 14.02 4.58
N LEU A 81 -13.31 13.01 4.51
CA LEU A 81 -12.80 12.49 3.25
C LEU A 81 -13.83 11.62 2.50
N ILE A 82 -14.85 11.10 3.21
CA ILE A 82 -15.75 10.06 2.69
C ILE A 82 -17.23 10.49 2.66
N LEU A 83 -17.71 11.28 3.63
CA LEU A 83 -19.13 11.61 3.78
C LEU A 83 -19.48 12.90 3.02
N ARG A 84 -20.21 12.75 1.91
CA ARG A 84 -20.94 13.83 1.24
C ARG A 84 -22.41 13.78 1.63
N GLU A 85 -23.14 14.86 1.36
CA GLU A 85 -24.53 15.11 1.75
C GLU A 85 -25.53 14.03 1.28
N THR A 86 -25.14 13.18 0.33
CA THR A 86 -25.96 12.05 -0.12
C THR A 86 -25.17 10.72 -0.19
N PRO A 87 -25.83 9.57 0.05
CA PRO A 87 -25.22 8.24 -0.02
C PRO A 87 -24.66 7.92 -1.40
N ALA A 88 -25.35 8.36 -2.45
CA ALA A 88 -24.93 8.13 -3.83
C ALA A 88 -23.62 8.86 -4.17
N GLU A 89 -23.42 10.09 -3.66
CA GLU A 89 -22.18 10.81 -3.90
C GLU A 89 -21.00 10.26 -3.09
N SER A 90 -21.24 9.85 -1.85
CA SER A 90 -20.23 9.20 -1.00
C SER A 90 -19.76 7.88 -1.62
N LEU A 91 -20.69 7.07 -2.15
CA LEU A 91 -20.38 5.84 -2.87
C LEU A 91 -19.53 6.10 -4.12
N LYS A 92 -19.87 7.14 -4.90
CA LYS A 92 -19.12 7.50 -6.12
C LYS A 92 -17.66 7.85 -5.81
N VAL A 93 -17.41 8.65 -4.77
CA VAL A 93 -16.06 9.04 -4.36
C VAL A 93 -15.27 7.83 -3.85
N LEU A 94 -15.90 6.96 -3.05
CA LEU A 94 -15.27 5.73 -2.57
C LEU A 94 -14.89 4.78 -3.71
N CYS A 95 -15.78 4.57 -4.69
CA CYS A 95 -15.49 3.75 -5.87
C CYS A 95 -14.33 4.31 -6.70
N ILE A 96 -14.29 5.63 -6.91
CA ILE A 96 -13.17 6.29 -7.63
C ILE A 96 -11.86 6.15 -6.85
N THR A 97 -11.90 6.37 -5.53
CA THR A 97 -10.72 6.22 -4.65
C THR A 97 -10.21 4.79 -4.68
N LEU A 98 -11.11 3.80 -4.63
CA LEU A 98 -10.78 2.39 -4.70
C LEU A 98 -10.15 2.03 -6.05
N LEU A 99 -10.69 2.52 -7.17
CA LEU A 99 -10.06 2.37 -8.49
C LEU A 99 -8.65 2.97 -8.51
N GLY A 100 -8.48 4.17 -7.96
CA GLY A 100 -7.17 4.83 -7.84
C GLY A 100 -6.15 4.00 -7.05
N VAL A 101 -6.55 3.46 -5.90
CA VAL A 101 -5.70 2.59 -5.07
C VAL A 101 -5.38 1.28 -5.79
N PHE A 102 -6.35 0.66 -6.46
CA PHE A 102 -6.14 -0.56 -7.25
C PHE A 102 -5.20 -0.34 -8.44
N PHE A 103 -5.29 0.80 -9.12
CA PHE A 103 -4.38 1.14 -10.20
C PHE A 103 -2.96 1.41 -9.67
N THR A 104 -2.86 2.24 -8.63
CA THR A 104 -1.59 2.64 -8.03
C THR A 104 -0.82 1.44 -7.47
N LYS A 105 -1.48 0.51 -6.76
CA LYS A 105 -0.81 -0.70 -6.26
C LYS A 105 -0.23 -1.55 -7.40
N ASN A 106 -0.91 -1.64 -8.55
CA ASN A 106 -0.41 -2.38 -9.70
C ASN A 106 0.85 -1.74 -10.31
N ILE A 107 0.93 -0.39 -10.31
CA ILE A 107 2.15 0.32 -10.73
C ILE A 107 3.32 -0.04 -9.81
N PHE A 108 3.14 0.03 -8.48
CA PHE A 108 4.20 -0.31 -7.53
C PHE A 108 4.64 -1.78 -7.62
N LEU A 109 3.69 -2.69 -7.87
CA LEU A 109 3.99 -4.10 -8.12
C LEU A 109 4.87 -4.27 -9.37
N TYR A 110 4.54 -3.56 -10.45
CA TYR A 110 5.27 -3.60 -11.71
C TYR A 110 6.70 -3.06 -11.56
N ILE A 111 6.86 -1.91 -10.90
CA ILE A 111 8.16 -1.30 -10.61
C ILE A 111 9.05 -2.26 -9.82
N LYS A 112 8.52 -2.85 -8.73
CA LYS A 112 9.23 -3.86 -7.93
C LYS A 112 9.71 -5.03 -8.81
N ASN A 113 8.82 -5.57 -9.65
CA ASN A 113 9.14 -6.73 -10.48
C ASN A 113 10.20 -6.43 -11.54
N ILE A 114 10.17 -5.25 -12.18
CA ILE A 114 11.21 -4.84 -13.13
C ILE A 114 12.56 -4.69 -12.42
N LEU A 115 12.59 -4.00 -11.27
CA LEU A 115 13.81 -3.78 -10.51
C LEU A 115 14.46 -5.09 -10.09
N LEU A 116 13.67 -6.04 -9.57
CA LEU A 116 14.17 -7.37 -9.22
C LEU A 116 14.72 -8.11 -10.44
N ARG A 117 14.01 -8.09 -11.56
CA ARG A 117 14.46 -8.77 -12.78
C ARG A 117 15.77 -8.20 -13.31
N ILE A 118 15.96 -6.88 -13.25
CA ILE A 118 17.23 -6.23 -13.63
C ILE A 118 18.37 -6.71 -12.72
N VAL A 119 18.12 -6.77 -11.41
CA VAL A 119 19.11 -7.24 -10.42
C VAL A 119 19.48 -8.71 -10.68
N GLU A 120 18.48 -9.58 -10.89
CA GLU A 120 18.70 -11.00 -11.20
C GLU A 120 19.55 -11.19 -12.46
N LEU A 121 19.21 -10.52 -13.56
CA LEU A 121 19.95 -10.62 -14.82
C LEU A 121 21.40 -10.14 -14.68
N LYS A 122 21.61 -9.01 -13.98
CA LYS A 122 22.95 -8.47 -13.73
C LYS A 122 23.76 -9.40 -12.82
N LEU A 123 23.13 -10.01 -11.82
CA LEU A 123 23.77 -10.96 -10.91
C LEU A 123 24.20 -12.24 -11.64
N VAL A 124 23.31 -12.84 -12.44
CA VAL A 124 23.62 -14.03 -13.25
C VAL A 124 24.76 -13.74 -14.22
N LYS A 125 24.73 -12.58 -14.90
CA LYS A 125 25.80 -12.16 -15.81
C LYS A 125 27.15 -12.04 -15.09
N ASN A 126 27.18 -11.39 -13.93
CA ASN A 126 28.40 -11.24 -13.13
C ASN A 126 28.97 -12.58 -12.64
N ILE A 127 28.10 -13.50 -12.20
CA ILE A 127 28.52 -14.85 -11.80
C ILE A 127 29.12 -15.59 -13.01
N ARG A 128 28.49 -15.48 -14.17
CA ARG A 128 28.97 -16.08 -15.41
C ARG A 128 30.34 -15.54 -15.79
N ASP A 129 30.50 -14.23 -15.86
CA ASP A 129 31.76 -13.58 -16.25
C ASP A 129 32.91 -13.95 -15.29
N ARG A 130 32.62 -14.13 -14.00
CA ARG A 130 33.58 -14.57 -12.97
C ARG A 130 33.95 -16.05 -13.04
N LEU A 131 33.15 -16.88 -13.71
CA LEU A 131 33.38 -18.32 -13.85
C LEU A 131 34.17 -18.66 -15.12
N TYR A 132 34.04 -17.84 -16.17
CA TYR A 132 34.74 -18.02 -17.45
C TYR A 132 36.03 -17.21 -17.57
N GLN A 133 36.39 -16.42 -16.54
CA GLN A 133 37.74 -15.89 -16.34
C GLN A 133 38.59 -16.92 -15.59
#